data_AF-A0A352TSI2-F1
#
_entry.id   AF-A0A352TSI2-F1
#
_cell.length_a   1.000
_cell.length_b   1.000
_cell.length_c   1.000
_cell.angle_alpha   90.00
_cell.angle_beta   90.00
_cell.angle_gamma   90.00
#
_symmetry.space_group_name_H-M   'P 1'
#
loop_
_entity.id
_entity.type
_entity.pdbx_description
1 polymer ?
#
loop_
_entity_poly.entity_id
_entity_poly.type
_entity_poly.pdbx_seq_one_letter_code
_entity_poly.pdbx_strand_id
1 'polypeptide(L)'
;MKKWVLYYLIISLLFGAIIYLITLFQVTQEQTNEAFNQITKELVETQDVDTFLRYSTLGYEPIERFEKEDYVVEIIQALGSENGQDIHQLVVIVIPLDLSRIDYATDIDDSSDQSQLILTSNTININTKIDAPYKDYALSVGFNTLGFYYYTIIIEDDFSGRIILKDYDGQEIIDDMITFNYEFNVMAFVQGMSEEEIESRILVNDVLNEILITRLLIFAVIDIVIAVIISIILRRKAL
;
A
#
# COMPACT_ATOMS: atom_id res chain seq x y z
N MET A 1 13.63 40.33 -31.78
CA MET A 1 13.80 38.85 -31.85
C MET A 1 12.93 38.30 -32.97
N LYS A 2 13.43 37.33 -33.77
CA LYS A 2 12.59 36.66 -34.78
C LYS A 2 11.46 35.89 -34.05
N LYS A 3 10.21 35.98 -34.52
CA LYS A 3 9.03 35.39 -33.85
C LYS A 3 9.21 33.90 -33.49
N TRP A 4 9.91 33.14 -34.32
CA TRP A 4 10.23 31.74 -34.05
C TRP A 4 11.05 31.53 -32.75
N VAL A 5 11.99 32.41 -32.41
CA VAL A 5 12.78 32.28 -31.17
C VAL A 5 11.87 32.38 -29.94
N LEU A 6 10.88 33.28 -29.99
CA LEU A 6 9.89 33.42 -28.91
C LEU A 6 9.02 32.16 -28.79
N TYR A 7 8.50 31.64 -29.90
CA TYR A 7 7.72 30.40 -29.89
C TYR A 7 8.53 29.20 -29.38
N TYR A 8 9.79 29.11 -29.80
CA TYR A 8 10.70 28.06 -29.35
C TYR A 8 10.92 28.11 -27.84
N LEU A 9 11.21 29.28 -27.28
CA LEU A 9 11.43 29.46 -25.84
C LEU A 9 10.19 29.07 -25.03
N ILE A 10 9.00 29.46 -25.47
CA ILE A 10 7.74 29.09 -24.79
C ILE A 10 7.55 27.57 -24.79
N ILE A 11 7.78 26.92 -25.95
CA ILE A 11 7.65 25.46 -26.09
C ILE A 11 8.69 24.74 -25.24
N SER A 12 9.95 25.18 -25.27
CA SER A 12 11.04 24.61 -24.47
C SER A 12 10.74 24.72 -22.97
N LEU A 13 10.28 25.87 -22.49
CA LEU A 13 9.90 26.05 -21.09
C LEU A 13 8.74 25.13 -20.69
N LEU A 14 7.75 24.97 -21.57
CA LEU A 14 6.63 24.05 -21.36
C LEU A 14 7.09 22.59 -21.30
N PHE A 15 8.01 22.15 -22.16
CA PHE A 15 8.59 20.81 -22.09
C PHE A 15 9.43 20.61 -20.83
N GLY A 16 10.21 21.60 -20.41
CA GLY A 16 10.96 21.56 -19.15
C GLY A 16 10.04 21.38 -17.94
N ALA A 17 8.92 22.11 -17.90
CA ALA A 17 7.91 21.98 -16.85
C ALA A 17 7.24 20.58 -16.85
N ILE A 18 6.95 20.02 -18.03
CA ILE A 18 6.40 18.66 -18.15
C ILE A 18 7.41 17.62 -17.63
N ILE A 19 8.68 17.73 -18.01
CA ILE A 19 9.74 16.80 -17.55
C ILE A 19 9.88 16.87 -16.03
N TYR A 20 9.83 18.07 -15.45
CA TYR A 20 9.84 18.26 -14.00
C TYR A 20 8.66 17.53 -13.34
N LEU A 21 7.43 17.76 -13.80
CA LEU A 21 6.22 17.15 -13.20
C LEU A 21 6.20 15.63 -13.33
N ILE A 22 6.56 15.09 -14.51
CA ILE A 22 6.65 13.64 -14.72
C ILE A 22 7.71 13.03 -13.80
N THR A 23 8.86 13.70 -13.66
CA THR A 23 9.93 13.20 -12.80
C THR A 23 9.52 13.22 -11.34
N LEU A 24 8.89 14.30 -10.88
CA LEU A 24 8.34 14.40 -9.53
C LEU A 24 7.40 13.22 -9.25
N PHE A 25 6.41 13.02 -10.11
CA PHE A 25 5.43 11.94 -9.93
C PHE A 25 6.09 10.55 -9.92
N GLN A 26 7.01 10.29 -10.87
CA GLN A 26 7.68 8.99 -10.97
C GLN A 26 8.53 8.68 -9.74
N VAL A 27 9.37 9.64 -9.30
CA VAL A 27 10.26 9.42 -8.17
C VAL A 27 9.47 9.28 -6.88
N THR A 28 8.47 10.13 -6.66
CA THR A 28 7.59 9.99 -5.49
C THR A 28 6.93 8.62 -5.46
N GLN A 29 6.34 8.16 -6.56
CA GLN A 29 5.70 6.84 -6.60
C GLN A 29 6.69 5.69 -6.35
N GLU A 30 7.86 5.73 -6.97
CA GLU A 30 8.90 4.71 -6.81
C GLU A 30 9.37 4.64 -5.36
N GLN A 31 9.63 5.78 -4.74
CA GLN A 31 10.07 5.83 -3.35
C GLN A 31 8.96 5.43 -2.37
N THR A 32 7.70 5.79 -2.63
CA THR A 32 6.56 5.34 -1.81
C THR A 32 6.42 3.82 -1.86
N ASN A 33 6.55 3.24 -3.06
CA ASN A 33 6.51 1.78 -3.22
C ASN A 33 7.70 1.10 -2.54
N GLU A 34 8.90 1.68 -2.64
CA GLU A 34 10.10 1.15 -1.98
C GLU A 34 9.94 1.17 -0.45
N ALA A 35 9.48 2.28 0.12
CA ALA A 35 9.21 2.39 1.55
C ALA A 35 8.14 1.37 2.00
N PHE A 36 7.05 1.23 1.24
CA PHE A 36 6.03 0.23 1.53
C PHE A 36 6.58 -1.20 1.49
N ASN A 37 7.36 -1.54 0.46
CA ASN A 37 7.98 -2.86 0.33
C ASN A 37 8.96 -3.16 1.47
N GLN A 38 9.69 -2.15 1.94
CA GLN A 38 10.58 -2.30 3.10
C GLN A 38 9.79 -2.58 4.37
N ILE A 39 8.68 -1.87 4.59
CA ILE A 39 7.80 -2.05 5.74
C ILE A 39 7.13 -3.44 5.73
N THR A 40 6.63 -3.89 4.58
CA THR A 40 6.02 -5.22 4.47
C THR A 40 7.05 -6.33 4.66
N LYS A 41 8.25 -6.15 4.11
CA LYS A 41 9.37 -7.09 4.34
C LYS A 41 9.78 -7.15 5.81
N GLU A 42 9.87 -6.01 6.50
CA GLU A 42 10.16 -5.94 7.93
C GLU A 42 9.11 -6.73 8.74
N LEU A 43 7.82 -6.56 8.42
CA LEU A 43 6.74 -7.32 9.05
C LEU A 43 6.92 -8.82 8.86
N VAL A 44 7.22 -9.29 7.64
CA VAL A 44 7.38 -10.73 7.36
C VAL A 44 8.60 -11.30 8.09
N GLU A 45 9.72 -10.58 8.11
CA GLU A 45 10.97 -11.03 8.75
C GLU A 45 10.90 -11.03 10.28
N THR A 46 10.19 -10.07 10.87
CA THR A 46 10.12 -9.88 12.33
C THR A 46 8.85 -10.44 12.96
N GLN A 47 7.81 -10.65 12.16
CA GLN A 47 6.44 -10.97 12.60
C GLN A 47 5.85 -9.91 13.54
N ASP A 48 6.37 -8.68 13.45
CA ASP A 48 5.86 -7.51 14.16
C ASP A 48 5.04 -6.66 13.18
N VAL A 49 3.78 -6.43 13.54
CA VAL A 49 2.83 -5.69 12.72
C VAL A 49 2.86 -4.18 12.99
N ASP A 50 3.55 -3.70 14.04
CA ASP A 50 3.46 -2.30 14.49
C ASP A 50 3.85 -1.31 13.38
N THR A 51 5.02 -1.47 12.78
CA THR A 51 5.49 -0.56 11.73
C THR A 51 4.51 -0.50 10.55
N PHE A 52 3.98 -1.65 10.14
CA PHE A 52 3.00 -1.73 9.05
C PHE A 52 1.66 -1.10 9.42
N LEU A 53 1.13 -1.39 10.60
CA LEU A 53 -0.14 -0.87 11.07
C LEU A 53 -0.08 0.64 11.28
N ARG A 54 1.00 1.15 11.89
CA ARG A 54 1.21 2.59 12.04
C ARG A 54 1.33 3.29 10.69
N TYR A 55 1.93 2.66 9.70
CA TYR A 55 2.02 3.22 8.35
C TYR A 55 0.69 3.21 7.59
N SER A 56 -0.13 2.17 7.79
CA SER A 56 -1.33 1.91 6.98
C SER A 56 -2.65 2.40 7.60
N THR A 57 -2.64 2.83 8.86
CA THR A 57 -3.85 3.23 9.61
C THR A 57 -3.66 4.60 10.27
N LEU A 58 -4.77 5.27 10.62
CA LEU A 58 -4.72 6.47 11.47
C LEU A 58 -4.34 6.14 12.92
N GLY A 59 -4.58 4.89 13.31
CA GLY A 59 -4.18 4.29 14.56
C GLY A 59 -4.89 2.97 14.74
N TYR A 60 -4.46 2.20 15.74
CA TYR A 60 -4.98 0.86 15.98
C TYR A 60 -4.88 0.47 17.45
N GLU A 61 -5.66 -0.53 17.83
CA GLU A 61 -5.61 -1.20 19.13
C GLU A 61 -5.42 -2.70 18.91
N PRO A 62 -4.38 -3.32 19.48
CA PRO A 62 -4.23 -4.77 19.46
C PRO A 62 -5.37 -5.46 20.23
N ILE A 63 -6.01 -6.46 19.62
CA ILE A 63 -7.03 -7.27 20.30
C ILE A 63 -6.38 -8.58 20.75
N GLU A 64 -5.87 -9.37 19.82
CA GLU A 64 -5.35 -10.71 20.13
C GLU A 64 -4.33 -11.20 19.11
N ARG A 65 -3.29 -11.90 19.60
CA ARG A 65 -2.26 -12.55 18.80
C ARG A 65 -2.33 -14.06 19.01
N PHE A 66 -2.37 -14.82 17.91
CA PHE A 66 -2.32 -16.27 17.94
C PHE A 66 -1.07 -16.77 17.23
N GLU A 67 -0.28 -17.60 17.91
CA GLU A 67 0.84 -18.31 17.32
C GLU A 67 0.46 -19.78 17.11
N LYS A 68 0.37 -20.19 15.86
CA LYS A 68 0.04 -21.54 15.40
C LYS A 68 1.27 -22.20 14.78
N GLU A 69 1.15 -23.47 14.38
CA GLU A 69 2.29 -24.23 13.86
C GLU A 69 2.90 -23.62 12.59
N ASP A 70 2.04 -23.19 11.65
CA ASP A 70 2.48 -22.65 10.36
C ASP A 70 2.20 -21.14 10.22
N TYR A 71 1.48 -20.53 11.15
CA TYR A 71 1.01 -19.14 11.04
C TYR A 71 1.12 -18.34 12.34
N VAL A 72 1.37 -17.03 12.20
CA VAL A 72 1.04 -16.02 13.20
C VAL A 72 -0.18 -15.25 12.72
N VAL A 73 -1.16 -15.05 13.59
CA VAL A 73 -2.35 -14.27 13.28
C VAL A 73 -2.49 -13.15 14.29
N GLU A 74 -2.67 -11.93 13.77
CA GLU A 74 -2.89 -10.72 14.55
C GLU A 74 -4.28 -10.19 14.27
N ILE A 75 -5.07 -10.02 15.32
CA ILE A 75 -6.38 -9.40 15.28
C ILE A 75 -6.27 -8.05 15.96
N ILE A 76 -6.61 -7.00 15.22
CA ILE A 76 -6.45 -5.62 15.67
C ILE A 76 -7.68 -4.81 15.26
N GLN A 77 -8.05 -3.83 16.08
CA GLN A 77 -9.02 -2.82 15.71
C GLN A 77 -8.26 -1.64 15.10
N ALA A 78 -8.59 -1.22 13.89
CA ALA A 78 -7.96 -0.09 13.21
C ALA A 78 -8.94 1.06 13.01
N LEU A 79 -8.39 2.26 13.01
CA LEU A 79 -9.05 3.49 12.56
C LEU A 79 -8.58 3.80 11.14
N GLY A 80 -9.49 3.66 10.18
CA GLY A 80 -9.28 4.03 8.78
C GLY A 80 -9.95 5.36 8.44
N SER A 81 -9.76 5.82 7.21
CA SER A 81 -10.49 6.96 6.65
C SER A 81 -11.13 6.56 5.33
N GLU A 82 -12.44 6.74 5.21
CA GLU A 82 -13.18 6.56 3.97
C GLU A 82 -14.00 7.82 3.67
N ASN A 83 -13.80 8.41 2.49
CA ASN A 83 -14.43 9.67 2.09
C ASN A 83 -14.25 10.83 3.09
N GLY A 84 -13.15 10.84 3.83
CA GLY A 84 -12.85 11.85 4.86
C GLY A 84 -13.63 11.66 6.17
N GLN A 85 -14.26 10.49 6.37
CA GLN A 85 -14.84 10.09 7.64
C GLN A 85 -14.02 8.96 8.24
N ASP A 86 -13.89 9.01 9.56
CA ASP A 86 -13.22 7.96 10.31
C ASP A 86 -14.10 6.72 10.34
N ILE A 87 -13.52 5.57 10.01
CA ILE A 87 -14.21 4.28 10.03
C ILE A 87 -13.46 3.30 10.93
N HIS A 88 -14.22 2.56 11.74
CA HIS A 88 -13.67 1.51 12.58
C HIS A 88 -13.64 0.22 11.80
N GLN A 89 -12.50 -0.47 11.87
CA GLN A 89 -12.27 -1.69 11.13
C GLN A 89 -11.69 -2.75 12.04
N LEU A 90 -12.15 -4.00 11.91
CA LEU A 90 -11.44 -5.16 12.39
C LEU A 90 -10.47 -5.61 11.29
N VAL A 91 -9.19 -5.67 11.62
CA VAL A 91 -8.16 -6.19 10.72
C VAL A 91 -7.64 -7.51 11.27
N VAL A 92 -7.59 -8.53 10.41
CA VAL A 92 -7.05 -9.85 10.74
C VAL A 92 -5.89 -10.10 9.79
N ILE A 93 -4.66 -10.01 10.29
CA ILE A 93 -3.43 -10.25 9.54
C ILE A 93 -2.99 -11.69 9.74
N VAL A 94 -2.67 -12.38 8.66
CA VAL A 94 -2.16 -13.76 8.66
C VAL A 94 -0.77 -13.76 8.07
N ILE A 95 0.22 -14.15 8.87
CA ILE A 95 1.65 -14.17 8.53
C ILE A 95 2.11 -15.63 8.52
N PRO A 96 2.66 -16.14 7.42
CA PRO A 96 3.18 -17.50 7.35
C PRO A 96 4.54 -17.58 8.05
N LEU A 97 4.74 -18.63 8.85
CA LEU A 97 6.04 -18.90 9.50
C LEU A 97 7.05 -19.51 8.51
N ASP A 98 6.58 -20.33 7.58
CA ASP A 98 7.38 -20.94 6.52
C ASP A 98 6.53 -21.15 5.26
N LEU A 99 6.71 -20.28 4.27
CA LEU A 99 6.01 -20.34 2.98
C LEU A 99 6.21 -21.67 2.23
N SER A 100 7.30 -22.41 2.49
CA SER A 100 7.54 -23.68 1.80
C SER A 100 6.66 -24.84 2.29
N ARG A 101 5.95 -24.64 3.40
CA ARG A 101 5.07 -25.62 4.04
C ARG A 101 3.59 -25.35 3.84
N ILE A 102 3.24 -24.24 3.20
CA ILE A 102 1.86 -23.75 3.08
C ILE A 102 1.49 -23.67 1.62
N ASP A 103 0.33 -24.21 1.27
CA ASP A 103 -0.30 -23.99 -0.03
C ASP A 103 -1.00 -22.63 -0.05
N TYR A 104 -0.91 -21.93 -1.17
CA TYR A 104 -1.48 -20.60 -1.34
C TYR A 104 -1.74 -20.28 -2.81
N ALA A 105 -2.65 -19.35 -3.06
CA ALA A 105 -3.00 -18.92 -4.40
C ALA A 105 -1.86 -18.12 -5.04
N THR A 106 -1.53 -18.41 -6.30
CA THR A 106 -0.58 -17.59 -7.06
C THR A 106 -1.25 -16.50 -7.91
N ASP A 107 -2.58 -16.58 -8.04
CA ASP A 107 -3.42 -15.67 -8.82
C ASP A 107 -4.63 -15.24 -7.97
N ILE A 108 -5.13 -14.03 -8.19
CA ILE A 108 -6.24 -13.47 -7.44
C ILE A 108 -7.57 -14.19 -7.74
N ASP A 109 -7.69 -14.81 -8.91
CA ASP A 109 -8.87 -15.53 -9.36
C ASP A 109 -8.77 -17.06 -9.10
N ASP A 110 -7.84 -17.51 -8.25
CA ASP A 110 -7.68 -18.94 -7.94
C ASP A 110 -8.92 -19.51 -7.23
N SER A 111 -9.76 -20.18 -8.01
CA SER A 111 -10.98 -20.83 -7.53
C SER A 111 -10.74 -21.96 -6.51
N SER A 112 -9.51 -22.45 -6.40
CA SER A 112 -9.15 -23.52 -5.47
C SER A 112 -8.93 -23.00 -4.05
N ASP A 113 -8.55 -21.72 -3.89
CA ASP A 113 -8.33 -21.10 -2.59
C ASP A 113 -9.61 -21.17 -1.74
N GLN A 114 -9.55 -21.80 -0.57
CA GLN A 114 -10.64 -21.89 0.41
C GLN A 114 -10.45 -20.96 1.61
N SER A 115 -9.42 -20.09 1.57
CA SER A 115 -9.11 -19.14 2.64
C SER A 115 -10.30 -18.24 2.91
N GLN A 116 -10.72 -18.18 4.18
CA GLN A 116 -11.86 -17.37 4.57
C GLN A 116 -11.81 -17.00 6.05
N LEU A 117 -12.48 -15.89 6.36
CA LEU A 117 -12.75 -15.40 7.68
C LEU A 117 -14.25 -15.49 7.92
N ILE A 118 -14.63 -16.12 9.02
CA ILE A 118 -16.01 -16.22 9.47
C ILE A 118 -16.10 -15.54 10.83
N LEU A 119 -16.97 -14.54 10.93
CA LEU A 119 -17.29 -13.86 12.17
C LEU A 119 -18.75 -14.15 12.52
N THR A 120 -19.01 -14.62 13.73
CA THR A 120 -20.37 -14.93 14.18
C THR A 120 -20.61 -14.40 15.59
N SER A 121 -21.49 -13.42 15.69
CA SER A 121 -22.05 -12.90 16.94
C SER A 121 -23.58 -12.78 16.83
N ASN A 122 -24.22 -12.18 17.82
CA ASN A 122 -25.66 -11.90 17.78
C ASN A 122 -26.04 -10.84 16.73
N THR A 123 -25.10 -9.94 16.38
CA THR A 123 -25.33 -8.78 15.50
C THR A 123 -24.55 -8.88 14.19
N ILE A 124 -23.40 -9.57 14.20
CA ILE A 124 -22.49 -9.69 13.06
C ILE A 124 -22.45 -11.15 12.60
N ASN A 125 -22.74 -11.38 11.32
CA ASN A 125 -22.54 -12.68 10.68
C ASN A 125 -21.92 -12.44 9.32
N ILE A 126 -20.61 -12.67 9.22
CA ILE A 126 -19.81 -12.41 8.02
C ILE A 126 -19.09 -13.70 7.66
N ASN A 127 -19.12 -14.06 6.38
CA ASN A 127 -18.27 -15.06 5.79
C ASN A 127 -17.67 -14.50 4.50
N THR A 128 -16.37 -14.23 4.54
CA THR A 128 -15.66 -13.58 3.42
C THR A 128 -15.59 -14.43 2.15
N LYS A 129 -15.91 -15.72 2.21
CA LYS A 129 -16.00 -16.57 1.01
C LYS A 129 -17.27 -16.34 0.20
N ILE A 130 -18.32 -15.81 0.82
CA ILE A 130 -19.63 -15.59 0.19
C ILE A 130 -20.03 -14.12 0.15
N ASP A 131 -19.49 -13.32 1.08
CA ASP A 131 -19.83 -11.91 1.24
C ASP A 131 -18.85 -11.00 0.48
N ALA A 132 -19.39 -9.91 -0.07
CA ALA A 132 -18.59 -8.85 -0.64
C ALA A 132 -17.82 -8.09 0.47
N PRO A 133 -16.66 -7.49 0.17
CA PRO A 133 -15.99 -7.46 -1.14
C PRO A 133 -15.17 -8.72 -1.46
N TYR A 134 -15.06 -9.69 -0.55
CA TYR A 134 -14.02 -10.73 -0.62
C TYR A 134 -14.37 -11.97 -1.44
N LYS A 135 -15.66 -12.26 -1.63
CA LYS A 135 -16.13 -13.51 -2.26
C LYS A 135 -15.49 -13.89 -3.59
N ASP A 136 -15.01 -12.91 -4.36
CA ASP A 136 -14.47 -13.09 -5.70
C ASP A 136 -12.94 -13.12 -5.74
N TYR A 137 -12.25 -13.08 -4.58
CA TYR A 137 -10.80 -12.97 -4.50
C TYR A 137 -10.15 -14.08 -3.65
N ALA A 138 -9.07 -14.64 -4.17
CA ALA A 138 -8.17 -15.55 -3.47
C ALA A 138 -7.19 -14.77 -2.61
N LEU A 139 -7.51 -14.55 -1.33
CA LEU A 139 -6.72 -13.68 -0.46
C LEU A 139 -5.36 -14.26 -0.08
N SER A 140 -5.19 -15.59 -0.11
CA SER A 140 -3.89 -16.21 0.17
C SER A 140 -2.81 -15.80 -0.83
N VAL A 141 -3.17 -15.20 -1.97
CA VAL A 141 -2.23 -14.55 -2.91
C VAL A 141 -1.41 -13.43 -2.27
N GLY A 142 -1.85 -12.90 -1.12
CA GLY A 142 -1.06 -12.00 -0.30
C GLY A 142 0.30 -12.59 0.09
N PHE A 143 0.39 -13.91 0.31
CA PHE A 143 1.67 -14.58 0.57
C PHE A 143 2.66 -14.46 -0.58
N ASN A 144 2.19 -14.44 -1.83
CA ASN A 144 3.04 -14.26 -3.00
C ASN A 144 3.46 -12.80 -3.21
N THR A 145 2.61 -11.86 -2.80
CA THR A 145 2.73 -10.44 -3.19
C THR A 145 3.31 -9.56 -2.08
N LEU A 146 2.88 -9.78 -0.83
CA LEU A 146 3.28 -9.04 0.36
C LEU A 146 4.07 -9.91 1.36
N GLY A 147 3.96 -11.24 1.24
CA GLY A 147 4.48 -12.21 2.21
C GLY A 147 3.54 -12.50 3.38
N PHE A 148 2.37 -11.87 3.41
CA PHE A 148 1.26 -12.07 4.35
C PHE A 148 -0.05 -11.67 3.65
N TYR A 149 -1.19 -12.01 4.23
CA TYR A 149 -2.48 -11.46 3.78
C TYR A 149 -3.27 -10.93 4.96
N TYR A 150 -4.30 -10.12 4.69
CA TYR A 150 -5.16 -9.60 5.74
C TYR A 150 -6.61 -9.42 5.27
N TYR A 151 -7.52 -9.48 6.23
CA TYR A 151 -8.92 -9.07 6.07
C TYR A 151 -9.12 -7.72 6.73
N THR A 152 -9.99 -6.89 6.15
CA THR A 152 -10.45 -5.64 6.74
C THR A 152 -11.99 -5.61 6.74
N ILE A 153 -12.59 -5.63 7.92
CA ILE A 153 -14.04 -5.69 8.09
C ILE A 153 -14.49 -4.41 8.78
N ILE A 154 -15.39 -3.64 8.16
CA ILE A 154 -15.98 -2.47 8.83
C ILE A 154 -16.87 -2.96 9.96
N ILE A 155 -16.71 -2.34 11.12
CA ILE A 155 -17.45 -2.63 12.35
C ILE A 155 -18.18 -1.37 12.80
N GLU A 156 -19.43 -1.51 13.21
CA GLU A 156 -20.30 -0.38 13.62
C GLU A 156 -20.75 -0.49 15.08
N ASP A 157 -20.47 -1.63 15.72
CA ASP A 157 -20.90 -1.96 17.08
C ASP A 157 -19.83 -2.82 17.78
N ASP A 158 -19.96 -2.96 19.10
CA ASP A 158 -19.18 -3.91 19.90
C ASP A 158 -19.32 -5.34 19.33
N PHE A 159 -18.25 -6.11 19.41
CA PHE A 159 -18.26 -7.51 19.01
C PHE A 159 -17.93 -8.41 20.19
N SER A 160 -18.77 -9.40 20.41
CA SER A 160 -18.46 -10.54 21.27
C SER A 160 -19.01 -11.78 20.59
N GLY A 161 -18.12 -12.64 20.11
CA GLY A 161 -18.50 -13.71 19.21
C GLY A 161 -17.35 -14.59 18.81
N ARG A 162 -17.64 -15.51 17.90
CA ARG A 162 -16.69 -16.50 17.39
C ARG A 162 -16.01 -15.97 16.14
N ILE A 163 -14.70 -16.17 16.06
CA ILE A 163 -13.89 -15.99 14.84
C ILE A 163 -13.38 -17.35 14.39
N ILE A 164 -13.57 -17.66 13.10
CA ILE A 164 -12.98 -18.83 12.45
C ILE A 164 -12.18 -18.34 11.25
N LEU A 165 -10.91 -18.71 11.21
CA LEU A 165 -10.01 -18.42 10.11
C LEU A 165 -9.59 -19.73 9.46
N LYS A 166 -9.68 -19.79 8.13
CA LYS A 166 -9.27 -20.97 7.35
C LYS A 166 -8.20 -20.63 6.34
N ASP A 167 -7.37 -21.62 6.04
CA ASP A 167 -6.30 -21.56 5.05
C ASP A 167 -6.79 -21.93 3.64
N TYR A 168 -5.83 -22.04 2.71
CA TYR A 168 -6.04 -22.35 1.30
C TYR A 168 -6.80 -23.66 1.07
N ASP A 169 -6.56 -24.68 1.89
CA ASP A 169 -7.23 -25.98 1.79
C ASP A 169 -8.56 -26.03 2.56
N GLY A 170 -8.88 -24.95 3.28
CA GLY A 170 -10.08 -24.83 4.10
C GLY A 170 -9.91 -25.45 5.49
N GLN A 171 -8.67 -25.72 5.91
CA GLN A 171 -8.32 -26.16 7.25
C GLN A 171 -8.36 -24.97 8.21
N GLU A 172 -8.78 -25.21 9.44
CA GLU A 172 -8.90 -24.14 10.43
C GLU A 172 -7.53 -23.76 11.00
N ILE A 173 -7.15 -22.49 10.81
CA ILE A 173 -5.99 -21.88 11.46
C ILE A 173 -6.39 -21.50 12.90
N ILE A 174 -7.55 -20.86 13.05
CA ILE A 174 -8.10 -20.40 14.33
C ILE A 174 -9.60 -20.70 14.37
N ASP A 175 -10.06 -21.03 15.57
CA ASP A 175 -11.45 -21.14 15.96
C ASP A 175 -11.55 -20.73 17.44
N ASP A 176 -11.90 -19.47 17.70
CA ASP A 176 -11.88 -18.92 19.06
C ASP A 176 -13.01 -17.89 19.29
N MET A 177 -13.22 -17.54 20.55
CA MET A 177 -14.12 -16.48 20.99
C MET A 177 -13.32 -15.20 21.26
N ILE A 178 -13.62 -14.13 20.54
CA ILE A 178 -12.99 -12.82 20.73
C ILE A 178 -14.01 -11.79 21.21
N THR A 179 -13.56 -10.78 21.92
CA THR A 179 -14.38 -9.65 22.34
C THR A 179 -13.60 -8.35 22.23
N PHE A 180 -14.21 -7.34 21.60
CA PHE A 180 -13.69 -5.99 21.55
C PHE A 180 -14.85 -4.98 21.61
N ASN A 181 -14.55 -3.78 22.09
CA ASN A 181 -15.50 -2.68 22.09
C ASN A 181 -15.32 -1.85 20.82
N TYR A 182 -16.40 -1.26 20.33
CA TYR A 182 -16.34 -0.31 19.23
C TYR A 182 -15.49 0.91 19.60
N GLU A 183 -15.62 1.38 20.85
CA GLU A 183 -14.77 2.46 21.37
C GLU A 183 -13.37 1.93 21.71
N PHE A 184 -12.35 2.62 21.21
CA PHE A 184 -10.95 2.31 21.51
C PHE A 184 -10.63 2.52 22.98
N ASN A 185 -9.85 1.61 23.54
CA ASN A 185 -9.16 1.81 24.80
C ASN A 185 -7.98 2.78 24.61
N VAL A 186 -8.14 3.99 25.14
CA VAL A 186 -7.13 5.06 25.06
C VAL A 186 -5.74 4.62 25.55
N MET A 187 -5.64 3.65 26.46
CA MET A 187 -4.35 3.15 26.96
C MET A 187 -3.69 2.10 26.04
N ALA A 188 -4.47 1.42 25.21
CA ALA A 188 -3.97 0.41 24.26
C ALA A 188 -3.89 0.93 22.82
N PHE A 189 -4.53 2.06 22.54
CA PHE A 189 -4.52 2.71 21.24
C PHE A 189 -3.11 3.24 20.88
N VAL A 190 -2.63 2.80 19.72
CA VAL A 190 -1.38 3.22 19.11
C VAL A 190 -1.70 4.13 17.94
N GLN A 191 -1.11 5.33 17.94
CA GLN A 191 -1.31 6.29 16.87
C GLN A 191 -0.53 5.87 15.61
N GLY A 192 -1.16 6.09 14.44
CA GLY A 192 -0.51 6.00 13.15
C GLY A 192 0.68 6.95 13.01
N MET A 193 1.49 6.75 11.98
CA MET A 193 2.60 7.62 11.65
C MET A 193 2.08 9.01 11.25
N SER A 194 2.76 10.04 11.72
CA SER A 194 2.58 11.40 11.24
C SER A 194 3.04 11.56 9.79
N GLU A 195 2.57 12.61 9.11
CA GLU A 195 3.05 12.96 7.76
C GLU A 195 4.58 13.12 7.72
N GLU A 196 5.17 13.75 8.74
CA GLU A 196 6.63 13.92 8.84
C GLU A 196 7.37 12.58 8.96
N GLU A 197 6.84 11.64 9.75
CA GLU A 197 7.40 10.29 9.85
C GLU A 197 7.33 9.55 8.51
N ILE A 198 6.19 9.63 7.82
CA ILE A 198 6.00 9.03 6.49
C ILE A 198 6.99 9.64 5.49
N GLU A 199 7.07 10.97 5.39
CA GLU A 199 7.98 11.65 4.48
C GLU A 199 9.45 11.30 4.75
N SER A 200 9.84 11.17 6.04
CA SER A 200 11.20 10.79 6.42
C SER A 200 11.58 9.39 5.95
N ARG A 201 10.61 8.47 5.88
CA ARG A 201 10.81 7.10 5.39
C ARG A 201 10.87 7.02 3.87
N ILE A 202 10.11 7.86 3.18
CA ILE A 202 10.03 7.85 1.71
C ILE A 202 11.29 8.51 1.09
N LEU A 203 12.16 9.21 1.84
CA LEU A 203 13.45 9.77 1.37
C LEU A 203 13.38 10.54 0.03
N VAL A 204 12.20 11.08 -0.33
CA VAL A 204 11.92 11.58 -1.68
C VAL A 204 12.90 12.70 -2.05
N ASN A 205 13.16 13.61 -1.14
CA ASN A 205 13.84 14.87 -1.44
C ASN A 205 15.29 14.68 -1.93
N ASP A 206 16.05 13.76 -1.34
CA ASP A 206 17.45 13.55 -1.69
C ASP A 206 17.58 12.90 -3.08
N VAL A 207 16.79 11.84 -3.32
CA VAL A 207 16.77 11.10 -4.58
C VAL A 207 16.15 11.93 -5.71
N LEU A 208 15.07 12.66 -5.42
CA LEU A 208 14.37 13.50 -6.38
C LEU A 208 15.27 14.59 -6.94
N ASN A 209 16.03 15.28 -6.09
CA ASN A 209 16.91 16.36 -6.53
C ASN A 209 17.98 15.86 -7.51
N GLU A 210 18.61 14.72 -7.21
CA GLU A 210 19.62 14.13 -8.09
C GLU A 210 19.03 13.76 -9.47
N ILE A 211 17.87 13.09 -9.48
CA ILE A 211 17.21 12.67 -10.71
C ILE A 211 16.69 13.87 -11.52
N LEU A 212 16.11 14.87 -10.84
CA LEU A 212 15.63 16.11 -11.48
C LEU A 212 16.77 16.87 -12.14
N ILE A 213 17.88 17.08 -11.44
CA ILE A 213 19.06 17.77 -11.98
C ILE A 213 19.54 17.04 -13.23
N THR A 214 19.66 15.72 -13.16
CA THR A 214 20.14 14.90 -14.28
C THR A 214 19.22 15.02 -15.50
N ARG A 215 17.90 14.84 -15.31
CA ARG A 215 16.93 14.87 -16.41
C ARG A 215 16.77 16.26 -17.02
N LEU A 216 16.76 17.31 -16.20
CA LEU A 216 16.70 18.70 -16.69
C LEU A 216 17.99 19.11 -17.42
N LEU A 217 19.15 18.62 -16.99
CA LEU A 217 20.42 18.87 -17.68
C LEU A 217 20.45 18.18 -19.05
N ILE A 218 20.03 16.91 -19.12
CA ILE A 218 19.87 16.18 -20.38
C ILE A 218 18.92 16.93 -21.32
N PHE A 219 17.77 17.37 -20.79
CA PHE A 219 16.81 18.17 -21.55
C PHE A 219 17.44 19.46 -22.08
N ALA A 220 18.12 20.24 -21.24
CA ALA A 220 18.73 21.51 -21.64
C ALA A 220 19.78 21.32 -22.74
N VAL A 221 20.60 20.26 -22.65
CA VAL A 221 21.59 19.94 -23.69
C VAL A 221 20.90 19.61 -25.01
N ILE A 222 19.87 18.75 -24.99
CA ILE A 222 19.09 18.38 -26.18
C ILE A 222 18.40 19.61 -26.78
N ASP A 223 17.79 20.44 -25.94
CA ASP A 223 17.08 21.66 -26.34
C ASP A 223 18.03 22.65 -27.05
N ILE A 224 19.22 22.88 -26.49
CA ILE A 224 20.24 23.73 -27.14
C ILE A 224 20.62 23.17 -28.52
N VAL A 225 20.84 21.86 -28.63
CA VAL A 225 21.19 21.21 -29.91
C VAL A 225 20.08 21.39 -30.94
N ILE A 226 18.81 21.19 -30.54
CA ILE A 226 17.64 21.38 -31.42
C ILE A 226 17.54 22.84 -31.87
N ALA A 227 17.70 23.80 -30.94
CA ALA A 227 17.69 25.23 -31.26
C ALA A 227 18.74 25.60 -32.30
N VAL A 228 19.96 25.06 -32.19
CA VAL A 228 21.06 25.26 -33.15
C VAL A 228 20.71 24.67 -34.52
N ILE A 229 20.19 23.45 -34.58
CA ILE A 229 19.80 22.78 -35.82
C ILE A 229 18.71 23.59 -36.55
N ILE A 230 17.64 23.99 -35.84
CA ILE A 230 16.56 24.79 -36.41
C ILE A 230 17.10 26.13 -36.93
N SER A 231 18.04 26.74 -36.20
CA SER A 231 18.68 27.99 -36.61
C SER A 231 19.45 27.87 -37.93
N ILE A 232 20.21 26.79 -38.12
CA ILE A 232 20.95 26.52 -39.36
C ILE A 232 19.99 26.31 -40.53
N ILE A 233 18.92 25.53 -40.33
CA ILE A 233 17.91 25.23 -41.37
C ILE A 233 17.20 26.52 -41.82
N LEU A 234 16.77 27.35 -40.87
CA LEU A 234 16.06 28.59 -41.18
C LEU A 234 16.96 29.64 -41.84
N ARG A 235 18.26 29.67 -41.52
CA ARG A 235 19.23 30.52 -42.23
C ARG A 235 19.44 30.05 -43.68
N ARG A 236 19.54 28.74 -43.91
CA ARG A 236 19.69 28.19 -45.27
C ARG A 236 18.46 28.37 -46.17
N LYS A 237 17.25 28.40 -45.61
CA LYS A 237 16.02 28.68 -46.37
C LYS A 237 15.78 30.17 -46.67
N ALA A 238 16.50 31.06 -45.99
CA ALA A 238 16.39 32.51 -46.17
C ALA A 238 17.45 33.09 -47.13
N LEU A 239 18.41 32.26 -47.55
CA LEU A 239 19.38 32.47 -48.63
C LEU A 239 18.86 31.82 -49.91
#